data_AF-A0A2S0WTJ7-F1
#
_entry.id   AF-A0A2S0WTJ7-F1
#
_cell.length_a   1.000
_cell.length_b   1.000
_cell.length_c   1.000
_cell.angle_alpha   90.00
_cell.angle_beta   90.00
_cell.angle_gamma   90.00
#
_symmetry.space_group_name_H-M   'P 1'
#
loop_
_entity.id
_entity.type
_entity.pdbx_description
1 polymer ?
#
loop_
_entity_poly.entity_id
_entity_poly.type
_entity_poly.pdbx_seq_one_letter_code
_entity_poly.pdbx_strand_id
1 'polypeptide(L)'
;MLAFQNDSGVLYIYVAVSKQGRCAPYYALLSPFTIEHYLGQVPADQKTISVLFKKLNNDPREIERIVGVALKTKNQSLSLGFEPSLFDKMKSLTLYSAADLNFDEPIVLTPGEVDYALEMTTEGGMAVQLGGVLHIIPQQYTEQTLDVRIGAGGVTFERATVRRIDALTVEVRLGECLTLVMTDADQKRLWNVSFVAHSNFAARLKAAEFLIGLVESGAIEINGEVTPLGRGATDRRREIDEFRGHLASLSQLSELFERLGVDGSLVDLDELQNEQIINLQALHRSFVGGEEIRSDDGEVSRSVLTVGRWALMILTVPGSKPNMWRYVDPFDPEAPHMFRWSADSGDESSAFPVTAYDTVEAEYLPILLNLHLDSILDAYEAIADLEPTMGLANQRVLALILAADASEPRRDEFLRAADLVNEWVIFHVGEKPAHLINRWQILLRRHELTPTDRNSIRALKSQMSRRVDPMAEEAELSCALLLGENDEADYLVGQMAATKLEAVQTWPIWKLRRGK
;
A
#
# COMPACT_ATOMS: atom_id res chain seq x y z
N MET A 1 27.16 48.41 -4.16
CA MET A 1 26.04 47.46 -4.34
C MET A 1 24.77 47.96 -3.68
N LEU A 2 24.75 48.29 -2.38
CA LEU A 2 23.57 48.85 -1.69
C LEU A 2 22.92 50.05 -2.40
N ALA A 3 23.73 51.01 -2.88
CA ALA A 3 23.21 52.14 -3.67
C ALA A 3 22.47 51.68 -4.94
N PHE A 4 23.08 50.77 -5.71
CA PHE A 4 22.44 50.18 -6.89
C PHE A 4 21.18 49.38 -6.55
N GLN A 5 21.13 48.72 -5.40
CA GLN A 5 19.94 47.99 -4.94
C GLN A 5 18.76 48.92 -4.71
N ASN A 6 19.01 50.11 -4.12
CA ASN A 6 18.01 51.16 -3.94
C ASN A 6 17.57 51.80 -5.27
N ASP A 7 18.46 51.83 -6.26
CA ASP A 7 18.20 52.39 -7.59
C ASP A 7 17.60 51.37 -8.59
N SER A 8 16.98 50.29 -8.09
CA SER A 8 16.37 49.22 -8.91
C SER A 8 17.36 48.40 -9.76
N GLY A 9 18.61 48.31 -9.31
CA GLY A 9 19.69 47.55 -9.93
C GLY A 9 20.52 48.35 -10.94
N VAL A 10 21.54 47.70 -11.51
CA VAL A 10 22.40 48.28 -12.54
C VAL A 10 22.82 47.24 -13.58
N LEU A 11 22.73 47.59 -14.86
CA LEU A 11 23.41 46.87 -15.95
C LEU A 11 24.74 47.59 -16.21
N TYR A 12 25.84 47.02 -15.73
CA TYR A 12 27.17 47.59 -15.92
C TYR A 12 27.78 47.04 -17.19
N ILE A 13 28.30 47.91 -18.06
CA ILE A 13 29.03 47.53 -19.28
C ILE A 13 30.40 48.19 -19.24
N TYR A 14 31.46 47.42 -19.51
CA TYR A 14 32.79 47.98 -19.69
C TYR A 14 33.51 47.34 -20.87
N VAL A 15 34.49 48.06 -21.42
CA VAL A 15 35.29 47.60 -22.56
C VAL A 15 36.74 47.44 -22.11
N ALA A 16 37.24 46.21 -22.10
CA ALA A 16 38.64 45.94 -21.86
C ALA A 16 39.46 46.29 -23.09
N VAL A 17 40.48 47.14 -22.95
CA VAL A 17 41.40 47.53 -24.04
C VAL A 17 42.77 46.93 -23.76
N SER A 18 43.22 46.02 -24.62
CA SER A 18 44.56 45.43 -24.53
C SER A 18 45.64 46.45 -24.91
N LYS A 19 46.90 46.16 -24.52
CA LYS A 19 48.08 46.96 -24.92
C LYS A 19 48.28 47.06 -26.45
N GLN A 20 47.65 46.15 -27.21
CA GLN A 20 47.69 46.11 -28.67
C GLN A 20 46.48 46.80 -29.32
N GLY A 21 45.63 47.47 -28.52
CA GLY A 21 44.43 48.16 -28.99
C GLY A 21 43.22 47.25 -29.27
N ARG A 22 43.31 45.94 -29.00
CA ARG A 22 42.14 45.05 -29.10
C ARG A 22 41.15 45.35 -27.98
N CYS A 23 39.89 45.56 -28.33
CA CYS A 23 38.79 45.82 -27.42
C CYS A 23 37.92 44.57 -27.23
N ALA A 24 37.48 44.29 -26.00
CA ALA A 24 36.51 43.25 -25.69
C ALA A 24 35.48 43.79 -24.68
N PRO A 25 34.18 43.85 -25.03
CA PRO A 25 33.15 44.30 -24.13
C PRO A 25 32.72 43.20 -23.15
N TYR A 26 32.36 43.62 -21.95
CA TYR A 26 31.87 42.78 -20.86
C TYR A 26 30.70 43.46 -20.17
N TYR A 27 29.84 42.68 -19.53
CA TYR A 27 28.71 43.18 -18.76
C TYR A 27 28.52 42.44 -17.44
N ALA A 28 27.81 43.07 -16.52
CA ALA A 28 27.28 42.46 -15.31
C ALA A 28 25.88 43.02 -15.05
N LEU A 29 24.87 42.16 -14.93
CA LEU A 29 23.52 42.55 -14.52
C LEU A 29 23.39 42.37 -13.01
N LEU A 30 23.37 43.48 -12.28
CA LEU A 30 23.19 43.52 -10.83
C LEU A 30 21.77 43.98 -10.52
N SER A 31 20.80 43.08 -10.67
CA SER A 31 19.41 43.33 -10.26
C SER A 31 19.24 43.38 -8.74
N PRO A 32 18.14 43.95 -8.20
CA PRO A 32 17.91 43.98 -6.75
C PRO A 32 18.03 42.61 -6.06
N PHE A 33 17.44 41.54 -6.62
CA PHE A 33 17.55 40.18 -6.06
C PHE A 33 18.95 39.57 -6.26
N THR A 34 19.64 39.89 -7.35
CA THR A 34 21.05 39.45 -7.53
C THR A 34 21.97 40.12 -6.50
N ILE A 35 21.76 41.41 -6.23
CA ILE A 35 22.51 42.13 -5.20
C ILE A 35 22.20 41.56 -3.81
N GLU A 36 20.92 41.30 -3.50
CA GLU A 36 20.53 40.65 -2.26
C GLU A 36 21.22 39.29 -2.09
N HIS A 37 21.26 38.47 -3.14
CA HIS A 37 21.95 37.19 -3.13
C HIS A 37 23.45 37.33 -2.81
N TYR A 38 24.16 38.25 -3.47
CA TYR A 38 25.57 38.51 -3.18
C TYR A 38 25.80 39.02 -1.74
N LEU A 39 24.93 39.90 -1.24
CA LEU A 39 25.02 40.42 0.13
C LEU A 39 24.74 39.33 1.17
N GLY A 40 23.85 38.37 0.87
CA GLY A 40 23.54 37.24 1.74
C GLY A 40 24.66 36.19 1.85
N GLN A 41 25.60 36.17 0.90
CA GLN A 41 26.72 35.22 0.90
C GLN A 41 27.97 35.71 1.63
N VAL A 42 28.04 36.98 2.02
CA VAL A 42 29.23 37.57 2.64
C VAL A 42 28.96 38.01 4.09
N PRO A 43 29.97 37.96 4.97
CA PRO A 43 29.87 38.52 6.33
C PRO A 43 29.51 40.02 6.31
N ALA A 44 28.76 40.47 7.31
CA ALA A 44 28.25 41.83 7.39
C ALA A 44 29.34 42.93 7.46
N ASP A 45 30.57 42.57 7.83
CA ASP A 45 31.73 43.47 7.95
C ASP A 45 32.57 43.54 6.67
N GLN A 46 32.30 42.70 5.67
CA GLN A 46 33.02 42.70 4.39
C GLN A 46 32.66 43.92 3.54
N LYS A 47 33.64 44.82 3.35
CA LYS A 47 33.45 46.10 2.62
C LYS A 47 33.45 45.97 1.10
N THR A 48 34.01 44.90 0.55
CA THR A 48 34.20 44.72 -0.90
C THR A 48 33.73 43.35 -1.35
N ILE A 49 32.92 43.31 -2.41
CA ILE A 49 32.43 42.09 -3.05
C ILE A 49 32.96 42.08 -4.49
N SER A 50 33.51 40.94 -4.90
CA SER A 50 33.96 40.75 -6.28
C SER A 50 32.80 40.23 -7.12
N VAL A 51 32.50 40.94 -8.21
CA VAL A 51 31.45 40.55 -9.17
C VAL A 51 32.11 40.06 -10.45
N LEU A 52 31.72 38.87 -10.92
CA LEU A 52 32.19 38.32 -12.17
C LEU A 52 31.47 39.01 -13.34
N PHE A 53 32.24 39.50 -14.31
CA PHE A 53 31.71 40.06 -15.54
C PHE A 53 31.67 39.00 -16.64
N LYS A 54 30.54 38.95 -17.35
CA LYS A 54 30.31 38.08 -18.50
C LYS A 54 30.76 38.79 -19.77
N LYS A 55 31.31 38.06 -20.73
CA LYS A 55 31.67 38.62 -22.04
C LYS A 55 30.38 39.04 -22.75
N LEU A 56 30.36 40.26 -23.29
CA LEU A 56 29.24 40.73 -24.11
C LEU A 56 29.54 40.37 -25.57
N ASN A 57 28.68 39.58 -26.19
CA ASN A 57 28.81 39.29 -27.62
C ASN A 57 28.25 40.43 -28.47
N ASN A 58 28.69 40.50 -29.73
CA ASN A 58 28.22 41.50 -30.68
C ASN A 58 26.94 41.06 -31.42
N ASP A 59 26.26 39.99 -30.97
CA ASP A 59 24.96 39.56 -31.52
C ASP A 59 23.85 40.49 -30.99
N PRO A 60 23.17 41.27 -31.85
CA PRO A 60 22.09 42.14 -31.43
C PRO A 60 20.99 41.43 -30.63
N ARG A 61 20.67 40.16 -30.96
CA ARG A 61 19.63 39.40 -30.25
C ARG A 61 20.01 39.10 -28.81
N GLU A 62 21.28 38.78 -28.57
CA GLU A 62 21.78 38.52 -27.23
C GLU A 62 21.76 39.79 -26.39
N ILE A 63 22.19 40.93 -26.97
CA ILE A 63 22.14 42.24 -26.33
C ILE A 63 20.68 42.61 -25.98
N GLU A 64 19.74 42.41 -26.92
CA GLU A 64 18.31 42.65 -26.68
C GLU A 64 17.76 41.79 -25.54
N ARG A 65 18.13 40.51 -25.45
CA ARG A 65 17.74 39.63 -24.33
C ARG A 65 18.27 40.14 -22.99
N ILE A 66 19.56 40.50 -22.92
CA ILE A 66 20.18 41.03 -21.69
C ILE A 66 19.48 42.31 -21.23
N VAL A 67 19.26 43.24 -22.15
CA VAL A 67 18.57 44.51 -21.86
C VAL A 67 17.11 44.24 -21.48
N GLY A 68 16.44 43.32 -22.16
CA GLY A 68 15.07 42.90 -21.85
C GLY A 68 14.93 42.36 -20.43
N VAL A 69 15.83 41.47 -20.01
CA VAL A 69 15.88 40.99 -18.62
C VAL A 69 16.17 42.15 -17.66
N ALA A 70 17.14 43.01 -17.96
CA ALA A 70 17.44 44.17 -17.11
C ALA A 70 16.21 45.06 -16.88
N LEU A 71 15.43 45.33 -17.94
CA LEU A 71 14.18 46.08 -17.85
C LEU A 71 13.13 45.39 -16.98
N LYS A 72 13.01 44.06 -17.06
CA LYS A 72 12.10 43.28 -16.19
C LYS A 72 12.53 43.33 -14.73
N THR A 73 13.83 43.19 -14.47
CA THR A 73 14.37 43.22 -13.10
C THR A 73 14.23 44.57 -12.40
N LYS A 74 14.00 45.67 -13.13
CA LYS A 74 13.76 47.00 -12.55
C LYS A 74 12.55 47.03 -11.61
N ASN A 75 11.57 46.15 -11.83
CA ASN A 75 10.36 46.07 -11.01
C ASN A 75 10.54 45.22 -9.74
N GLN A 76 11.73 44.65 -9.51
CA GLN A 76 12.01 43.86 -8.31
C GLN A 76 12.07 44.77 -7.08
N SER A 77 11.35 44.39 -6.02
CA SER A 77 11.29 45.16 -4.78
C SER A 77 11.47 44.22 -3.59
N LEU A 78 12.49 44.51 -2.78
CA LEU A 78 12.82 43.75 -1.56
C LEU A 78 11.86 44.07 -0.41
N SER A 79 11.26 45.27 -0.43
CA SER A 79 10.36 45.73 0.62
C SER A 79 9.00 45.05 0.62
N LEU A 80 8.60 44.43 -0.50
CA LEU A 80 7.32 43.74 -0.60
C LEU A 80 7.31 42.40 0.15
N GLY A 81 8.49 41.84 0.46
CA GLY A 81 8.59 40.48 0.99
C GLY A 81 7.98 39.44 0.05
N PHE A 82 8.04 38.17 0.43
CA PHE A 82 7.35 37.10 -0.27
C PHE A 82 6.26 36.53 0.64
N GLU A 83 5.01 36.55 0.17
CA GLU A 83 3.87 35.98 0.88
C GLU A 83 3.47 34.63 0.24
N PRO A 84 3.66 33.48 0.92
CA PRO A 84 3.39 32.16 0.34
C PRO A 84 1.94 31.96 -0.11
N SER A 85 0.98 32.59 0.56
CA SER A 85 -0.47 32.52 0.25
C SER A 85 -0.82 33.00 -1.15
N LEU A 86 0.07 33.76 -1.82
CA LEU A 86 -0.15 34.24 -3.19
C LEU A 86 -0.03 33.12 -4.23
N PHE A 87 0.66 32.03 -3.93
CA PHE A 87 0.75 30.88 -4.82
C PHE A 87 -0.60 30.16 -5.00
N ASP A 88 -1.46 30.19 -3.98
CA ASP A 88 -2.82 29.62 -4.06
C ASP A 88 -3.68 30.33 -5.11
N LYS A 89 -3.32 31.55 -5.48
CA LYS A 89 -4.01 32.38 -6.49
C LYS A 89 -3.17 32.54 -7.75
N MET A 90 -2.14 31.73 -7.96
CA MET A 90 -1.27 31.82 -9.13
C MET A 90 -2.03 31.41 -10.39
N LYS A 91 -2.03 32.28 -11.40
CA LYS A 91 -2.52 31.99 -12.75
C LYS A 91 -1.39 31.52 -13.68
N SER A 92 -0.23 32.16 -13.60
CA SER A 92 0.91 31.83 -14.44
C SER A 92 2.23 32.28 -13.84
N LEU A 93 3.30 31.59 -14.22
CA LEU A 93 4.68 31.93 -13.90
C LEU A 93 5.44 32.19 -15.20
N THR A 94 6.01 33.38 -15.36
CA THR A 94 6.77 33.77 -16.54
C THR A 94 8.24 33.91 -16.19
N LEU A 95 9.09 33.14 -16.89
CA LEU A 95 10.55 33.22 -16.78
C LEU A 95 11.12 34.02 -17.95
N TYR A 96 11.87 35.08 -17.62
CA TYR A 96 12.66 35.84 -18.59
C TYR A 96 14.13 35.51 -18.36
N SER A 97 14.85 35.05 -19.39
CA SER A 97 16.26 34.66 -19.29
C SER A 97 17.09 35.33 -20.37
N ALA A 98 18.32 35.73 -20.03
CA ALA A 98 19.28 36.24 -21.01
C ALA A 98 19.99 35.10 -21.75
N ALA A 99 19.97 33.89 -21.17
CA ALA A 99 20.54 32.67 -21.73
C ALA A 99 19.46 31.75 -22.32
N ASP A 100 19.83 30.99 -23.34
CA ASP A 100 18.99 29.90 -23.85
C ASP A 100 19.01 28.75 -22.84
N LEU A 101 17.84 28.26 -22.44
CA LEU A 101 17.67 27.25 -21.40
C LEU A 101 17.25 25.91 -22.02
N ASN A 102 17.93 24.83 -21.64
CA ASN A 102 17.57 23.48 -22.05
C ASN A 102 16.61 22.85 -21.04
N PHE A 103 15.31 22.86 -21.33
CA PHE A 103 14.28 22.29 -20.45
C PHE A 103 14.17 20.76 -20.53
N ASP A 104 15.01 20.09 -21.31
CA ASP A 104 15.05 18.62 -21.35
C ASP A 104 15.84 18.02 -20.19
N GLU A 105 16.59 18.84 -19.43
CA GLU A 105 17.43 18.45 -18.30
C GLU A 105 17.09 19.29 -17.05
N PRO A 106 17.42 18.82 -15.83
CA PRO A 106 17.25 19.62 -14.61
C PRO A 106 18.10 20.90 -14.66
N ILE A 107 17.45 22.04 -14.45
CA ILE A 107 18.11 23.36 -14.44
C ILE A 107 17.99 23.96 -13.04
N VAL A 108 19.10 24.52 -12.56
CA VAL A 108 19.14 25.39 -11.39
C VAL A 108 19.49 26.80 -11.84
N LEU A 109 18.59 27.75 -11.61
CA LEU A 109 18.80 29.16 -11.91
C LEU A 109 19.10 29.90 -10.61
N THR A 110 20.37 30.23 -10.42
CA THR A 110 20.88 30.96 -9.25
C THR A 110 21.10 32.43 -9.61
N PRO A 111 20.63 33.41 -8.81
CA PRO A 111 20.91 34.82 -9.05
C PRO A 111 22.41 35.10 -9.09
N GLY A 112 22.87 35.81 -10.12
CA GLY A 112 24.29 36.14 -10.32
C GLY A 112 25.09 35.11 -11.13
N GLU A 113 24.63 33.85 -11.21
CA GLU A 113 25.19 32.86 -12.13
C GLU A 113 24.50 32.97 -13.50
N VAL A 114 23.16 32.92 -13.51
CA VAL A 114 22.33 33.11 -14.70
C VAL A 114 21.55 34.42 -14.57
N ASP A 115 21.46 35.19 -15.65
CA ASP A 115 20.69 36.43 -15.65
C ASP A 115 19.24 36.12 -16.02
N TYR A 116 18.34 36.19 -15.03
CA TYR A 116 16.91 35.93 -15.22
C TYR A 116 16.03 36.84 -14.35
N ALA A 117 14.75 36.91 -14.71
CA ALA A 117 13.68 37.49 -13.91
C ALA A 117 12.49 36.53 -13.87
N LEU A 118 11.85 36.42 -12.71
CA LEU A 118 10.70 35.55 -12.49
C LEU A 118 9.49 36.39 -12.09
N GLU A 119 8.39 36.23 -12.82
CA GLU A 119 7.16 37.01 -12.62
C GLU A 119 5.97 36.07 -12.46
N MET A 120 5.33 36.12 -11.30
CA MET A 120 4.07 35.43 -11.04
C MET A 120 2.90 36.37 -11.32
N THR A 121 1.93 35.92 -12.10
CA THR A 121 0.66 36.61 -12.29
C THR A 121 -0.42 35.88 -11.52
N THR A 122 -1.16 36.59 -10.67
CA THR A 122 -2.30 36.02 -9.94
C THR A 122 -3.58 36.03 -10.77
N GLU A 123 -4.59 35.26 -10.36
CA GLU A 123 -5.91 35.26 -10.98
C GLU A 123 -6.55 36.66 -11.00
N GLY A 124 -6.26 37.49 -10.00
CA GLY A 124 -6.70 38.89 -9.91
C GLY A 124 -5.91 39.87 -10.79
N GLY A 125 -4.93 39.39 -11.58
CA GLY A 125 -4.13 40.20 -12.49
C GLY A 125 -2.96 40.95 -11.83
N MET A 126 -2.65 40.66 -10.56
CA MET A 126 -1.47 41.23 -9.89
C MET A 126 -0.21 40.52 -10.40
N ALA A 127 0.81 41.29 -10.77
CA ALA A 127 2.14 40.79 -11.15
C ALA A 127 3.11 40.95 -9.97
N VAL A 128 3.74 39.85 -9.56
CA VAL A 128 4.67 39.79 -8.43
C VAL A 128 6.02 39.29 -8.93
N GLN A 129 7.09 40.03 -8.65
CA GLN A 129 8.45 39.58 -8.96
C GLN A 129 8.94 38.63 -7.88
N LEU A 130 9.46 37.48 -8.29
CA LEU A 130 9.96 36.45 -7.39
C LEU A 130 11.49 36.44 -7.40
N GLY A 131 12.07 36.44 -6.20
CA GLY A 131 13.51 36.23 -5.97
C GLY A 131 13.81 34.79 -5.58
N GLY A 132 15.09 34.51 -5.32
CA GLY A 132 15.57 33.18 -4.90
C GLY A 132 15.95 32.27 -6.08
N VAL A 133 16.35 31.04 -5.73
CA VAL A 133 16.84 30.03 -6.68
C VAL A 133 15.65 29.26 -7.28
N LEU A 134 15.61 29.16 -8.61
CA LEU A 134 14.56 28.40 -9.32
C LEU A 134 15.10 27.05 -9.78
N HIS A 135 14.46 25.97 -9.33
CA HIS A 135 14.72 24.61 -9.79
C HIS A 135 13.66 24.19 -10.81
N ILE A 136 14.08 23.84 -12.02
CA ILE A 136 13.20 23.32 -13.07
C ILE A 136 13.59 21.88 -13.32
N ILE A 137 12.72 20.95 -12.92
CA ILE A 137 12.97 19.51 -13.03
C ILE A 137 11.98 18.94 -14.05
N PRO A 138 12.45 18.47 -15.21
CA PRO A 138 11.58 17.86 -16.20
C PRO A 138 10.92 16.60 -15.64
N GLN A 139 9.70 16.31 -16.06
CA GLN A 139 8.88 15.22 -15.50
C GLN A 139 9.62 13.86 -15.51
N GLN A 140 10.44 13.60 -16.53
CA GLN A 140 11.22 12.36 -16.65
C GLN A 140 12.27 12.15 -15.55
N TYR A 141 12.69 13.20 -14.84
CA TYR A 141 13.62 13.13 -13.71
C TYR A 141 12.92 13.00 -12.35
N THR A 142 11.58 13.09 -12.34
CA THR A 142 10.76 12.78 -11.15
C THR A 142 10.31 11.33 -11.19
N GLU A 143 10.03 10.75 -10.02
CA GLU A 143 9.51 9.38 -9.94
C GLU A 143 8.12 9.30 -10.58
N GLN A 144 7.96 8.39 -11.54
CA GLN A 144 6.70 8.12 -12.21
C GLN A 144 6.38 6.64 -12.13
N THR A 145 5.15 6.30 -11.78
CA THR A 145 4.67 4.93 -11.92
C THR A 145 4.07 4.75 -13.32
N LEU A 146 4.61 3.78 -14.06
CA LEU A 146 4.17 3.44 -15.40
C LEU A 146 3.59 2.03 -15.43
N ASP A 147 2.53 1.84 -16.23
CA ASP A 147 2.04 0.52 -16.61
C ASP A 147 2.98 -0.04 -17.69
N VAL A 148 3.97 -0.80 -17.24
CA VAL A 148 5.01 -1.39 -18.09
C VAL A 148 5.25 -2.81 -17.63
N ARG A 149 5.20 -3.74 -18.58
CA ARG A 149 5.40 -5.16 -18.30
C ARG A 149 6.90 -5.46 -18.30
N ILE A 150 7.46 -5.79 -17.15
CA ILE A 150 8.87 -6.11 -17.00
C ILE A 150 9.02 -7.53 -16.45
N GLY A 151 9.67 -8.41 -17.22
CA GLY A 151 9.75 -9.83 -16.94
C GLY A 151 11.14 -10.42 -16.97
N ALA A 152 11.34 -11.48 -16.17
CA ALA A 152 12.54 -12.31 -16.18
C ALA A 152 12.22 -13.70 -15.59
N GLY A 153 12.71 -14.76 -16.24
CA GLY A 153 12.52 -16.15 -15.78
C GLY A 153 11.07 -16.57 -15.51
N GLY A 154 10.11 -16.06 -16.30
CA GLY A 154 8.69 -16.35 -16.13
C GLY A 154 7.96 -15.45 -15.11
N VAL A 155 8.69 -14.69 -14.29
CA VAL A 155 8.10 -13.70 -13.37
C VAL A 155 7.89 -12.38 -14.09
N THR A 156 6.75 -11.74 -13.84
CA THR A 156 6.38 -10.45 -14.46
C THR A 156 5.92 -9.43 -13.42
N PHE A 157 6.36 -8.19 -13.57
CA PHE A 157 5.80 -7.00 -12.93
C PHE A 157 5.02 -6.18 -13.98
N GLU A 158 3.78 -5.81 -13.66
CA GLU A 158 2.91 -5.04 -14.58
C GLU A 158 3.08 -3.53 -14.45
N ARG A 159 3.72 -3.09 -13.36
CA ARG A 159 3.97 -1.68 -13.05
C ARG A 159 5.40 -1.52 -12.54
N ALA A 160 6.01 -0.41 -12.90
CA ALA A 160 7.32 -0.02 -12.39
C ALA A 160 7.34 1.46 -12.05
N THR A 161 8.13 1.82 -11.04
CA THR A 161 8.46 3.22 -10.76
C THR A 161 9.75 3.56 -11.46
N VAL A 162 9.72 4.55 -12.34
CA VAL A 162 10.83 4.92 -13.22
C VAL A 162 11.23 6.36 -12.97
N ARG A 163 12.53 6.63 -12.99
CA ARG A 163 13.08 7.99 -13.06
C ARG A 163 14.37 8.01 -13.86
N ARG A 164 14.58 9.08 -14.61
CA ARG A 164 15.87 9.38 -15.23
C ARG A 164 16.78 10.01 -14.18
N ILE A 165 17.99 9.46 -14.01
CA ILE A 165 19.00 10.02 -13.11
C ILE A 165 19.81 11.08 -13.86
N ASP A 166 20.23 10.77 -15.08
CA ASP A 166 21.02 11.65 -15.95
C ASP A 166 20.76 11.34 -17.44
N ALA A 167 21.52 11.96 -18.35
CA ALA A 167 21.35 11.77 -19.79
C ALA A 167 21.47 10.30 -20.25
N LEU A 168 22.20 9.45 -19.54
CA LEU A 168 22.48 8.07 -19.92
C LEU A 168 21.89 7.04 -18.95
N THR A 169 21.46 7.47 -17.76
CA THR A 169 21.08 6.57 -16.66
C THR A 169 19.59 6.66 -16.33
N VAL A 170 18.93 5.50 -16.25
CA VAL A 170 17.54 5.33 -15.84
C VAL A 170 17.47 4.34 -14.68
N GLU A 171 16.74 4.71 -13.63
CA GLU A 171 16.39 3.84 -12.51
C GLU A 171 14.96 3.32 -12.69
N VAL A 172 14.79 2.02 -12.47
CA VAL A 172 13.52 1.30 -12.53
C VAL A 172 13.37 0.49 -11.25
N ARG A 173 12.35 0.78 -10.44
CA ARG A 173 12.00 0.00 -9.25
C ARG A 173 10.84 -0.94 -9.56
N LEU A 174 11.01 -2.21 -9.21
CA LEU A 174 10.02 -3.27 -9.40
C LEU A 174 9.53 -3.76 -8.03
N GLY A 175 8.27 -3.45 -7.72
CA GLY A 175 7.74 -3.68 -6.37
C GLY A 175 8.61 -3.00 -5.31
N GLU A 176 8.69 -3.61 -4.14
CA GLU A 176 9.43 -3.06 -3.00
C GLU A 176 10.88 -3.56 -2.93
N CYS A 177 11.18 -4.74 -3.49
CA CYS A 177 12.45 -5.42 -3.26
C CYS A 177 13.53 -5.18 -4.31
N LEU A 178 13.19 -4.66 -5.50
CA LEU A 178 14.12 -4.62 -6.64
C LEU A 178 14.31 -3.22 -7.19
N THR A 179 15.57 -2.85 -7.41
CA THR A 179 15.94 -1.66 -8.17
C THR A 179 16.91 -2.06 -9.28
N LEU A 180 16.58 -1.65 -10.50
CA LEU A 180 17.36 -1.83 -11.71
C LEU A 180 17.87 -0.46 -12.15
N VAL A 181 19.16 -0.32 -12.39
CA VAL A 181 19.77 0.88 -12.95
C VAL A 181 20.34 0.52 -14.32
N MET A 182 19.79 1.11 -15.36
CA MET A 182 20.23 0.97 -16.74
C MET A 182 21.05 2.19 -17.13
N THR A 183 22.28 1.97 -17.58
CA THR A 183 23.14 3.01 -18.16
C THR A 183 23.40 2.70 -19.62
N ASP A 184 23.08 3.63 -20.52
CA ASP A 184 23.39 3.55 -21.94
C ASP A 184 24.71 4.27 -22.24
N ALA A 185 25.81 3.52 -22.33
CA ALA A 185 27.14 4.06 -22.64
C ALA A 185 27.71 3.38 -23.89
N ASP A 186 28.20 4.17 -24.85
CA ASP A 186 28.82 3.67 -26.09
C ASP A 186 27.94 2.67 -26.89
N GLN A 187 26.63 2.94 -27.00
CA GLN A 187 25.62 2.05 -27.61
C GLN A 187 25.51 0.68 -26.94
N LYS A 188 25.93 0.57 -25.68
CA LYS A 188 25.78 -0.62 -24.85
C LYS A 188 24.98 -0.28 -23.62
N ARG A 189 23.92 -1.05 -23.40
CA ARG A 189 23.14 -1.02 -22.16
C ARG A 189 23.83 -1.86 -21.10
N LEU A 190 24.18 -1.23 -19.99
CA LEU A 190 24.69 -1.88 -18.79
C LEU A 190 23.59 -1.86 -17.73
N TRP A 191 23.38 -2.99 -17.08
CA TRP A 191 22.36 -3.14 -16.04
C TRP A 191 23.01 -3.45 -14.70
N ASN A 192 22.69 -2.65 -13.71
CA ASN A 192 22.98 -2.92 -12.31
C ASN A 192 21.68 -3.25 -11.59
N VAL A 193 21.70 -4.34 -10.83
CA VAL A 193 20.54 -4.83 -10.09
C VAL A 193 20.88 -4.84 -8.62
N SER A 194 20.01 -4.23 -7.81
CA SER A 194 20.05 -4.34 -6.36
C SER A 194 18.77 -4.99 -5.85
N PHE A 195 18.95 -5.82 -4.82
CA PHE A 195 17.88 -6.49 -4.11
C PHE A 195 17.93 -6.07 -2.64
N VAL A 196 16.78 -5.68 -2.11
CA VAL A 196 16.57 -5.42 -0.68
C VAL A 196 15.52 -6.40 -0.21
N ALA A 197 15.85 -7.18 0.82
CA ALA A 197 14.93 -8.16 1.38
C ALA A 197 13.85 -7.47 2.23
N HIS A 198 12.76 -6.99 1.61
CA HIS A 198 11.61 -6.45 2.36
C HIS A 198 10.84 -7.53 3.08
N SER A 199 10.17 -7.17 4.17
CA SER A 199 9.59 -8.11 5.12
C SER A 199 8.43 -8.95 4.55
N ASN A 200 7.64 -8.41 3.62
CA ASN A 200 6.51 -9.13 3.01
C ASN A 200 6.95 -10.39 2.24
N PHE A 201 6.36 -11.54 2.58
CA PHE A 201 6.74 -12.83 1.98
C PHE A 201 6.48 -12.88 0.47
N ALA A 202 5.27 -12.55 0.00
CA ALA A 202 4.92 -12.63 -1.41
C ALA A 202 5.80 -11.71 -2.28
N ALA A 203 6.07 -10.49 -1.81
CA ALA A 203 6.95 -9.56 -2.50
C ALA A 203 8.40 -10.07 -2.56
N ARG A 204 8.91 -10.60 -1.43
CA ARG A 204 10.27 -11.15 -1.33
C ARG A 204 10.46 -12.38 -2.22
N LEU A 205 9.49 -13.32 -2.23
CA LEU A 205 9.50 -14.50 -3.10
C LEU A 205 9.51 -14.09 -4.58
N LYS A 206 8.55 -13.26 -5.00
CA LYS A 206 8.46 -12.79 -6.39
C LYS A 206 9.74 -12.10 -6.87
N ALA A 207 10.32 -11.26 -6.01
CA ALA A 207 11.57 -10.58 -6.31
C ALA A 207 12.77 -11.54 -6.40
N ALA A 208 12.83 -12.54 -5.51
CA ALA A 208 13.89 -13.54 -5.54
C ALA A 208 13.81 -14.42 -6.79
N GLU A 209 12.62 -14.86 -7.17
CA GLU A 209 12.36 -15.60 -8.41
C GLU A 209 12.74 -14.77 -9.65
N PHE A 210 12.34 -13.50 -9.69
CA PHE A 210 12.71 -12.59 -10.77
C PHE A 210 14.23 -12.44 -10.87
N LEU A 211 14.94 -12.27 -9.76
CA LEU A 211 16.39 -12.10 -9.75
C LEU A 211 17.13 -13.35 -10.25
N ILE A 212 16.73 -14.54 -9.79
CA ILE A 212 17.28 -15.81 -10.29
C ILE A 212 16.96 -15.97 -11.77
N GLY A 213 15.72 -15.71 -12.17
CA GLY A 213 15.28 -15.74 -13.56
C GLY A 213 16.09 -14.83 -14.48
N LEU A 214 16.38 -13.61 -14.01
CA LEU A 214 17.15 -12.60 -14.71
C LEU A 214 18.60 -13.02 -14.94
N VAL A 215 19.20 -13.61 -13.91
CA VAL A 215 20.56 -14.16 -13.96
C VAL A 215 20.65 -15.34 -14.92
N GLU A 216 19.70 -16.27 -14.85
CA GLU A 216 19.73 -17.51 -15.62
C GLU A 216 19.42 -17.27 -17.10
N SER A 217 18.48 -16.36 -17.40
CA SER A 217 18.19 -15.96 -18.78
C SER A 217 19.28 -15.06 -19.38
N GLY A 218 19.98 -14.29 -18.54
CA GLY A 218 20.90 -13.23 -18.97
C GLY A 218 20.22 -12.06 -19.69
N ALA A 219 18.90 -11.95 -19.58
CA ALA A 219 18.09 -10.97 -20.31
C ALA A 219 16.85 -10.54 -19.52
N ILE A 220 16.44 -9.29 -19.73
CA ILE A 220 15.19 -8.72 -19.22
C ILE A 220 14.20 -8.56 -20.36
N GLU A 221 12.93 -8.88 -20.13
CA GLU A 221 11.84 -8.64 -21.06
C GLU A 221 11.13 -7.34 -20.68
N ILE A 222 10.97 -6.42 -21.63
CA ILE A 222 10.24 -5.16 -21.43
C ILE A 222 9.18 -5.08 -22.52
N ASN A 223 7.89 -5.13 -22.14
CA ASN A 223 6.75 -5.15 -23.06
C ASN A 223 6.86 -6.20 -24.19
N GLY A 224 7.42 -7.38 -23.88
CA GLY A 224 7.67 -8.44 -24.85
C GLY A 224 9.01 -8.37 -25.59
N GLU A 225 9.74 -7.25 -25.49
CA GLU A 225 11.07 -7.12 -26.10
C GLU A 225 12.18 -7.60 -25.16
N VAL A 226 12.98 -8.55 -25.63
CA VAL A 226 14.08 -9.13 -24.85
C VAL A 226 15.35 -8.29 -25.00
N THR A 227 15.82 -7.73 -23.90
CA THR A 227 17.04 -6.94 -23.81
C THR A 227 18.13 -7.71 -23.05
N PRO A 228 19.31 -8.00 -23.65
CA PRO A 228 20.40 -8.71 -22.96
C PRO A 228 21.06 -7.83 -21.89
N LEU A 229 21.51 -8.43 -20.78
CA LEU A 229 22.09 -7.72 -19.63
C LEU A 229 23.55 -7.26 -19.79
N GLY A 230 24.18 -7.53 -20.93
CA GLY A 230 25.60 -7.24 -21.16
C GLY A 230 26.55 -8.19 -20.41
N ARG A 231 27.82 -8.24 -20.82
CA ARG A 231 28.80 -9.26 -20.37
C ARG A 231 29.27 -9.13 -18.90
N GLY A 232 28.86 -8.10 -18.17
CA GLY A 232 29.26 -7.86 -16.77
C GLY A 232 28.37 -8.53 -15.72
N ALA A 233 27.14 -8.93 -16.07
CA ALA A 233 26.19 -9.54 -15.14
C ALA A 233 26.47 -11.04 -14.89
N THR A 234 27.15 -11.71 -15.84
CA THR A 234 27.30 -13.17 -15.89
C THR A 234 28.40 -13.76 -14.98
N ASP A 235 29.26 -12.93 -14.38
CA ASP A 235 30.39 -13.39 -13.55
C ASP A 235 30.06 -13.55 -12.04
N ARG A 236 28.80 -13.33 -11.64
CA ARG A 236 28.36 -13.40 -10.22
C ARG A 236 27.89 -14.78 -9.76
N ARG A 237 28.19 -15.86 -10.49
CA ARG A 237 27.64 -17.21 -10.23
C ARG A 237 27.73 -17.68 -8.77
N ARG A 238 28.78 -17.31 -8.03
CA ARG A 238 28.92 -17.63 -6.60
C ARG A 238 27.91 -16.90 -5.69
N GLU A 239 27.63 -15.62 -5.96
CA GLU A 239 26.63 -14.85 -5.19
C GLU A 239 25.21 -15.39 -5.43
N ILE A 240 24.96 -15.92 -6.64
CA ILE A 240 23.70 -16.58 -7.01
C ILE A 240 23.52 -17.90 -6.29
N ASP A 241 24.57 -18.69 -6.07
CA ASP A 241 24.46 -19.97 -5.37
C ASP A 241 24.04 -19.79 -3.90
N GLU A 242 24.53 -18.74 -3.23
CA GLU A 242 24.06 -18.37 -1.87
C GLU A 242 22.60 -17.90 -1.89
N PHE A 243 22.22 -17.12 -2.91
CA PHE A 243 20.87 -16.63 -3.10
C PHE A 243 19.86 -17.76 -3.43
N ARG A 244 20.30 -18.85 -4.07
CA ARG A 244 19.48 -20.04 -4.33
C ARG A 244 19.02 -20.74 -3.05
N GLY A 245 19.85 -20.77 -2.00
CA GLY A 245 19.46 -21.32 -0.70
C GLY A 245 18.32 -20.52 -0.06
N HIS A 246 18.36 -19.19 -0.20
CA HIS A 246 17.27 -18.32 0.24
C HIS A 246 15.98 -18.57 -0.56
N LEU A 247 16.06 -18.62 -1.89
CA LEU A 247 14.91 -18.93 -2.73
C LEU A 247 14.31 -20.31 -2.38
N ALA A 248 15.14 -21.34 -2.20
CA ALA A 248 14.67 -22.67 -1.81
C ALA A 248 13.86 -22.65 -0.50
N SER A 249 14.29 -21.84 0.47
CA SER A 249 13.57 -21.68 1.75
C SER A 249 12.23 -20.96 1.57
N LEU A 250 12.19 -19.93 0.72
CA LEU A 250 10.95 -19.23 0.37
C LEU A 250 9.99 -20.13 -0.43
N SER A 251 10.50 -20.95 -1.34
CA SER A 251 9.71 -21.92 -2.11
C SER A 251 9.08 -22.98 -1.21
N GLN A 252 9.80 -23.51 -0.21
CA GLN A 252 9.22 -24.42 0.77
C GLN A 252 8.06 -23.78 1.54
N LEU A 253 8.22 -22.52 1.97
CA LEU A 253 7.12 -21.79 2.61
C LEU A 253 5.96 -21.56 1.63
N SER A 254 6.24 -21.29 0.36
CA SER A 254 5.21 -21.13 -0.67
C SER A 254 4.39 -22.39 -0.87
N GLU A 255 5.04 -23.55 -0.99
CA GLU A 255 4.38 -24.86 -1.11
C GLU A 255 3.50 -25.16 0.11
N LEU A 256 4.00 -24.87 1.31
CA LEU A 256 3.21 -25.03 2.55
C LEU A 256 2.00 -24.10 2.55
N PHE A 257 2.18 -22.83 2.20
CA PHE A 257 1.09 -21.85 2.18
C PHE A 257 0.04 -22.19 1.12
N GLU A 258 0.43 -22.62 -0.08
CA GLU A 258 -0.51 -23.16 -1.07
C GLU A 258 -1.27 -24.37 -0.50
N ARG A 259 -0.58 -25.31 0.14
CA ARG A 259 -1.21 -26.51 0.68
C ARG A 259 -2.23 -26.21 1.78
N LEU A 260 -2.01 -25.16 2.57
CA LEU A 260 -2.89 -24.71 3.65
C LEU A 260 -3.84 -23.57 3.23
N GLY A 261 -3.90 -23.20 1.95
CA GLY A 261 -4.73 -22.10 1.46
C GLY A 261 -4.41 -20.72 2.06
N VAL A 262 -3.15 -20.49 2.43
CA VAL A 262 -2.68 -19.24 3.05
C VAL A 262 -2.29 -18.22 1.99
N ASP A 263 -2.85 -17.01 2.06
CA ASP A 263 -2.37 -15.88 1.27
C ASP A 263 -1.03 -15.35 1.82
N GLY A 264 0.05 -15.68 1.10
CA GLY A 264 1.40 -15.26 1.44
C GLY A 264 1.61 -13.73 1.45
N SER A 265 0.73 -12.94 0.85
CA SER A 265 0.80 -11.48 0.90
C SER A 265 0.48 -10.90 2.28
N LEU A 266 -0.17 -11.67 3.16
CA LEU A 266 -0.47 -11.27 4.53
C LEU A 266 0.74 -11.44 5.46
N VAL A 267 1.68 -12.32 5.12
CA VAL A 267 2.77 -12.75 6.00
C VAL A 267 3.95 -11.79 5.92
N ASP A 268 4.32 -11.26 7.09
CA ASP A 268 5.54 -10.50 7.31
C ASP A 268 6.61 -11.41 7.90
N LEU A 269 7.73 -11.57 7.19
CA LEU A 269 8.83 -12.44 7.57
C LEU A 269 9.68 -11.89 8.73
N ASP A 270 9.67 -10.58 8.95
CA ASP A 270 10.45 -9.93 10.01
C ASP A 270 9.71 -10.03 11.36
N GLU A 271 8.40 -10.30 11.35
CA GLU A 271 7.62 -10.65 12.55
C GLU A 271 7.88 -12.09 13.04
N LEU A 272 8.49 -12.95 12.20
CA LEU A 272 8.69 -14.36 12.50
C LEU A 272 9.81 -14.58 13.53
N GLN A 273 9.50 -15.33 14.57
CA GLN A 273 10.46 -15.81 15.55
C GLN A 273 11.11 -17.12 15.10
N ASN A 274 12.32 -17.40 15.56
CA ASN A 274 13.06 -18.62 15.20
C ASN A 274 12.24 -19.92 15.46
N GLU A 275 11.50 -19.97 16.56
CA GLU A 275 10.63 -21.11 16.88
C GLU A 275 9.50 -21.27 15.86
N GLN A 276 8.90 -20.16 15.40
CA GLN A 276 7.86 -20.19 14.35
C GLN A 276 8.44 -20.69 13.02
N ILE A 277 9.67 -20.29 12.67
CA ILE A 277 10.35 -20.78 11.46
C ILE A 277 10.58 -22.29 11.54
N ILE A 278 11.03 -22.80 12.69
CA ILE A 278 11.21 -24.25 12.92
C ILE A 278 9.87 -24.98 12.80
N ASN A 279 8.80 -24.42 13.36
CA ASN A 279 7.45 -24.98 13.27
C ASN A 279 6.96 -25.02 11.81
N LEU A 280 7.14 -23.94 11.04
CA LEU A 280 6.77 -23.91 9.62
C LEU A 280 7.55 -24.94 8.79
N GLN A 281 8.83 -25.14 9.08
CA GLN A 281 9.62 -26.20 8.43
C GLN A 281 9.10 -27.60 8.80
N ALA A 282 8.67 -27.83 10.04
CA ALA A 282 8.05 -29.09 10.45
C ALA A 282 6.70 -29.31 9.78
N LEU A 283 5.88 -28.26 9.66
CA LEU A 283 4.61 -28.29 8.94
C LEU A 283 4.83 -28.60 7.46
N HIS A 284 5.82 -27.98 6.79
CA HIS A 284 6.16 -28.29 5.39
C HIS A 284 6.49 -29.77 5.20
N ARG A 285 7.38 -30.32 6.03
CA ARG A 285 7.73 -31.75 5.97
C ARG A 285 6.52 -32.66 6.16
N SER A 286 5.58 -32.29 7.03
CA SER A 286 4.38 -33.09 7.26
C SER A 286 3.33 -32.96 6.15
N PHE A 287 2.92 -31.74 5.81
CA PHE A 287 1.84 -31.48 4.85
C PHE A 287 2.24 -31.68 3.40
N VAL A 288 3.49 -31.34 3.04
CA VAL A 288 4.01 -31.45 1.67
C VAL A 288 4.84 -32.73 1.51
N GLY A 289 5.73 -33.01 2.47
CA GLY A 289 6.59 -34.20 2.44
C GLY A 289 5.88 -35.49 2.85
N GLY A 290 4.71 -35.42 3.48
CA GLY A 290 3.98 -36.59 4.00
C GLY A 290 4.67 -37.24 5.20
N GLU A 291 5.59 -36.53 5.88
CA GLU A 291 6.32 -37.06 7.03
C GLU A 291 5.40 -37.17 8.26
N GLU A 292 5.39 -38.36 8.86
CA GLU A 292 4.83 -38.58 10.20
C GLU A 292 5.87 -38.25 11.28
N ILE A 293 5.40 -37.65 12.37
CA ILE A 293 6.23 -37.19 13.47
C ILE A 293 6.23 -38.26 14.56
N ARG A 294 7.42 -38.64 15.00
CA ARG A 294 7.57 -39.57 16.12
C ARG A 294 7.43 -38.82 17.44
N SER A 295 6.46 -39.22 18.26
CA SER A 295 6.29 -38.77 19.64
C SER A 295 5.75 -39.89 20.50
N ASP A 296 6.50 -40.28 21.54
CA ASP A 296 6.10 -41.33 22.48
C ASP A 296 4.99 -40.85 23.44
N ASP A 297 4.89 -39.52 23.64
CA ASP A 297 3.89 -38.86 24.50
C ASP A 297 2.90 -38.01 23.68
N GLY A 298 2.72 -38.32 22.40
CA GLY A 298 1.78 -37.56 21.58
C GLY A 298 0.33 -37.79 22.02
N GLU A 299 -0.50 -36.77 21.83
CA GLU A 299 -1.93 -36.83 22.10
C GLU A 299 -2.72 -36.18 20.96
N VAL A 300 -3.96 -36.65 20.78
CA VAL A 300 -4.89 -35.99 19.86
C VAL A 300 -5.13 -34.59 20.39
N SER A 301 -4.75 -33.59 19.60
CA SER A 301 -4.80 -32.21 20.04
C SER A 301 -5.12 -31.27 18.89
N ARG A 302 -5.75 -30.16 19.23
CA ARG A 302 -5.92 -29.01 18.35
C ARG A 302 -4.94 -27.94 18.81
N SER A 303 -4.09 -27.48 17.91
CA SER A 303 -3.06 -26.49 18.18
C SER A 303 -3.27 -25.25 17.32
N VAL A 304 -3.08 -24.08 17.91
CA VAL A 304 -3.01 -22.81 17.20
C VAL A 304 -1.54 -22.37 17.18
N LEU A 305 -0.94 -22.40 16.00
CA LEU A 305 0.48 -22.07 15.79
C LEU A 305 0.59 -20.66 15.22
N THR A 306 1.36 -19.80 15.86
CA THR A 306 1.52 -18.41 15.42
C THR A 306 2.49 -18.29 14.25
N VAL A 307 2.20 -17.36 13.34
CA VAL A 307 2.98 -16.99 12.16
C VAL A 307 3.06 -15.46 12.12
N GLY A 308 4.04 -14.89 12.82
CA GLY A 308 4.08 -13.45 13.08
C GLY A 308 2.86 -13.05 13.92
N ARG A 309 2.13 -12.02 13.50
CA ARG A 309 0.82 -11.65 14.09
C ARG A 309 -0.34 -12.58 13.75
N TRP A 310 -0.16 -13.50 12.80
CA TRP A 310 -1.20 -14.41 12.33
C TRP A 310 -1.12 -15.78 13.03
N ALA A 311 -2.03 -16.68 12.69
CA ALA A 311 -2.01 -18.04 13.19
C ALA A 311 -2.49 -19.08 12.16
N LEU A 312 -2.16 -20.34 12.41
CA LEU A 312 -2.65 -21.54 11.75
C LEU A 312 -3.29 -22.45 12.78
N MET A 313 -4.40 -23.10 12.44
CA MET A 313 -4.98 -24.13 13.30
C MET A 313 -4.74 -25.51 12.70
N ILE A 314 -4.14 -26.39 13.48
CA ILE A 314 -3.71 -27.72 13.05
C ILE A 314 -4.22 -28.76 14.05
N LEU A 315 -4.64 -29.91 13.55
CA LEU A 315 -4.93 -31.09 14.36
C LEU A 315 -3.74 -32.04 14.34
N THR A 316 -3.37 -32.55 15.50
CA THR A 316 -2.41 -33.65 15.64
C THR A 316 -3.21 -34.92 15.89
N VAL A 317 -3.06 -35.92 15.04
CA VAL A 317 -3.80 -37.19 15.13
C VAL A 317 -2.86 -38.39 14.97
N PRO A 318 -3.23 -39.59 15.46
CA PRO A 318 -2.42 -40.79 15.27
C PRO A 318 -2.11 -41.05 13.79
N GLY A 319 -0.86 -41.39 13.52
CA GLY A 319 -0.35 -41.79 12.22
C GLY A 319 -0.49 -43.29 11.97
N SER A 320 0.29 -43.78 11.02
CA SER A 320 0.24 -45.16 10.51
C SER A 320 0.74 -46.23 11.49
N LYS A 321 1.53 -45.84 12.50
CA LYS A 321 2.18 -46.73 13.48
C LYS A 321 2.07 -46.17 14.90
N PRO A 322 2.21 -47.02 15.95
CA PRO A 322 2.34 -46.54 17.32
C PRO A 322 3.42 -45.47 17.45
N ASN A 323 3.13 -44.42 18.21
CA ASN A 323 3.99 -43.27 18.47
C ASN A 323 4.36 -42.44 17.22
N MET A 324 3.69 -42.68 16.09
CA MET A 324 3.75 -41.80 14.92
C MET A 324 2.49 -40.95 14.88
N TRP A 325 2.64 -39.69 14.53
CA TRP A 325 1.60 -38.67 14.53
C TRP A 325 1.62 -37.95 13.19
N ARG A 326 0.46 -37.47 12.75
CA ARG A 326 0.34 -36.67 11.53
C ARG A 326 -0.40 -35.38 11.84
N TYR A 327 -0.03 -34.34 11.11
CA TYR A 327 -0.78 -33.11 11.09
C TYR A 327 -1.91 -33.17 10.06
N VAL A 328 -3.02 -32.57 10.43
CA VAL A 328 -4.23 -32.45 9.61
C VAL A 328 -4.68 -31.00 9.68
N ASP A 329 -4.97 -30.44 8.52
CA ASP A 329 -5.66 -29.16 8.45
C ASP A 329 -7.16 -29.44 8.65
N PRO A 330 -7.79 -28.92 9.71
CA PRO A 330 -9.21 -29.16 9.97
C PRO A 330 -10.13 -28.55 8.92
N PHE A 331 -9.64 -27.64 8.07
CA PHE A 331 -10.41 -26.93 7.05
C PHE A 331 -10.10 -27.40 5.62
N ASP A 332 -9.28 -28.44 5.43
CA ASP A 332 -8.89 -28.94 4.10
C ASP A 332 -10.14 -29.40 3.31
N PRO A 333 -10.51 -28.73 2.21
CA PRO A 333 -11.69 -29.10 1.44
C PRO A 333 -11.53 -30.45 0.73
N GLU A 334 -10.28 -30.90 0.48
CA GLU A 334 -9.99 -32.18 -0.17
C GLU A 334 -10.03 -33.36 0.82
N ALA A 335 -10.06 -33.08 2.13
CA ALA A 335 -10.09 -34.07 3.19
C ALA A 335 -11.13 -33.69 4.26
N PRO A 336 -12.43 -33.62 3.93
CA PRO A 336 -13.44 -33.15 4.85
C PRO A 336 -13.55 -34.05 6.08
N HIS A 337 -13.56 -33.41 7.25
CA HIS A 337 -13.69 -34.07 8.54
C HIS A 337 -15.02 -33.71 9.20
N MET A 338 -15.74 -34.72 9.70
CA MET A 338 -16.93 -34.50 10.53
C MET A 338 -16.49 -34.35 11.98
N PHE A 339 -16.83 -33.22 12.59
CA PHE A 339 -16.54 -32.94 13.99
C PHE A 339 -17.78 -33.16 14.84
N ARG A 340 -17.57 -33.50 16.11
CA ARG A 340 -18.63 -33.56 17.12
C ARG A 340 -18.20 -32.77 18.34
N TRP A 341 -19.11 -31.95 18.85
CA TRP A 341 -18.89 -31.19 20.08
C TRP A 341 -19.68 -31.81 21.22
N SER A 342 -19.06 -31.90 22.40
CA SER A 342 -19.71 -32.28 23.66
C SER A 342 -19.32 -31.31 24.76
N ALA A 343 -20.27 -30.96 25.63
CA ALA A 343 -20.01 -30.15 26.82
C ALA A 343 -19.23 -30.94 27.88
N ASP A 344 -19.45 -32.26 27.95
CA ASP A 344 -18.77 -33.16 28.89
C ASP A 344 -17.80 -34.06 28.13
N SER A 345 -16.51 -33.93 28.47
CA SER A 345 -15.38 -34.64 27.86
C SER A 345 -15.44 -36.18 27.88
N GLY A 346 -16.44 -36.78 28.52
CA GLY A 346 -16.59 -38.23 28.67
C GLY A 346 -17.92 -38.82 28.16
N ASP A 347 -18.86 -38.00 27.66
CA ASP A 347 -20.16 -38.51 27.18
C ASP A 347 -20.34 -38.25 25.67
N GLU A 348 -19.80 -39.16 24.86
CA GLU A 348 -19.97 -39.16 23.40
C GLU A 348 -21.44 -39.23 22.96
N SER A 349 -22.33 -39.75 23.83
CA SER A 349 -23.76 -39.87 23.51
C SER A 349 -24.50 -38.53 23.51
N SER A 350 -23.93 -37.51 24.16
CA SER A 350 -24.43 -36.14 24.18
C SER A 350 -23.83 -35.24 23.09
N ALA A 351 -22.87 -35.76 22.33
CA ALA A 351 -22.16 -34.97 21.34
C ALA A 351 -23.03 -34.70 20.09
N PHE A 352 -22.99 -33.49 19.54
CA PHE A 352 -23.72 -33.12 18.31
C PHE A 352 -22.77 -32.72 17.18
N PRO A 353 -23.17 -32.88 15.91
CA PRO A 353 -22.32 -32.56 14.77
C PRO A 353 -22.03 -31.06 14.68
N VAL A 354 -20.80 -30.73 14.36
CA VAL A 354 -20.32 -29.36 14.13
C VAL A 354 -19.34 -29.34 12.97
N THR A 355 -19.09 -28.16 12.41
CA THR A 355 -18.01 -27.95 11.45
C THR A 355 -16.71 -27.59 12.17
N ALA A 356 -15.56 -27.67 11.49
CA ALA A 356 -14.30 -27.14 12.03
C ALA A 356 -14.42 -25.66 12.41
N TYR A 357 -15.15 -24.88 11.61
CA TYR A 357 -15.40 -23.46 11.84
C TYR A 357 -16.05 -23.21 13.20
N ASP A 358 -16.99 -24.07 13.61
CA ASP A 358 -17.69 -23.94 14.88
C ASP A 358 -16.76 -24.05 16.09
N THR A 359 -15.65 -24.76 15.94
CA THR A 359 -14.65 -24.95 16.99
C THR A 359 -13.70 -23.76 17.15
N VAL A 360 -13.70 -22.82 16.21
CA VAL A 360 -12.82 -21.65 16.24
C VAL A 360 -13.33 -20.61 17.23
N GLU A 361 -12.51 -20.28 18.22
CA GLU A 361 -12.78 -19.22 19.18
C GLU A 361 -12.77 -17.83 18.52
N ALA A 362 -13.61 -16.94 19.06
CA ALA A 362 -13.80 -15.60 18.51
C ALA A 362 -12.52 -14.76 18.44
N GLU A 363 -11.56 -14.99 19.35
CA GLU A 363 -10.27 -14.29 19.37
C GLU A 363 -9.30 -14.75 18.26
N TYR A 364 -9.39 -16.01 17.81
CA TYR A 364 -8.51 -16.55 16.78
C TYR A 364 -9.07 -16.39 15.37
N LEU A 365 -10.40 -16.39 15.21
CA LEU A 365 -11.05 -16.30 13.90
C LEU A 365 -10.49 -15.18 12.98
N PRO A 366 -10.23 -13.95 13.45
CA PRO A 366 -9.73 -12.88 12.59
C PRO A 366 -8.30 -13.08 12.10
N ILE A 367 -7.52 -13.93 12.77
CA ILE A 367 -6.08 -14.11 12.54
C ILE A 367 -5.69 -15.48 11.97
N LEU A 368 -6.61 -16.44 11.88
CA LEU A 368 -6.34 -17.78 11.35
C LEU A 368 -6.29 -17.80 9.82
N LEU A 369 -5.13 -18.11 9.23
CA LEU A 369 -4.92 -18.00 7.79
C LEU A 369 -5.50 -19.18 7.00
N ASN A 370 -5.48 -20.40 7.54
CA ASN A 370 -5.89 -21.62 6.83
C ASN A 370 -7.39 -21.94 6.94
N LEU A 371 -8.25 -20.93 6.99
CA LEU A 371 -9.70 -21.14 7.16
C LEU A 371 -10.39 -21.69 5.90
N HIS A 372 -9.79 -21.56 4.71
CA HIS A 372 -10.43 -21.96 3.45
C HIS A 372 -11.87 -21.42 3.32
N LEU A 373 -12.07 -20.12 3.57
CA LEU A 373 -13.42 -19.54 3.69
C LEU A 373 -14.27 -19.66 2.42
N ASP A 374 -13.66 -19.83 1.25
CA ASP A 374 -14.38 -20.08 0.00
C ASP A 374 -15.09 -21.45 -0.01
N SER A 375 -14.66 -22.40 0.83
CA SER A 375 -15.23 -23.74 0.99
C SER A 375 -16.08 -23.91 2.26
N ILE A 376 -16.34 -22.82 3.00
CA ILE A 376 -17.10 -22.88 4.26
C ILE A 376 -18.49 -23.49 4.09
N LEU A 377 -19.11 -23.26 2.93
CA LEU A 377 -20.45 -23.73 2.64
C LEU A 377 -20.50 -25.25 2.51
N ASP A 378 -19.49 -25.85 1.87
CA ASP A 378 -19.41 -27.30 1.69
C ASP A 378 -19.38 -28.03 3.05
N ALA A 379 -18.71 -27.44 4.05
CA ALA A 379 -18.66 -27.97 5.40
C ALA A 379 -20.04 -27.96 6.10
N TYR A 380 -20.83 -26.90 5.92
CA TYR A 380 -22.18 -26.82 6.49
C TYR A 380 -23.18 -27.70 5.73
N GLU A 381 -23.07 -27.77 4.40
CA GLU A 381 -23.92 -28.63 3.56
C GLU A 381 -23.78 -30.11 3.97
N ALA A 382 -22.56 -30.54 4.31
CA ALA A 382 -22.30 -31.91 4.77
C ALA A 382 -23.06 -32.31 6.05
N ILE A 383 -23.54 -31.35 6.83
CA ILE A 383 -24.30 -31.57 8.07
C ILE A 383 -25.66 -30.84 8.09
N ALA A 384 -26.17 -30.42 6.93
CA ALA A 384 -27.35 -29.56 6.81
C ALA A 384 -28.60 -30.11 7.51
N ASP A 385 -28.84 -31.41 7.37
CA ASP A 385 -30.03 -32.11 7.89
C ASP A 385 -29.95 -32.44 9.39
N LEU A 386 -28.85 -32.10 10.06
CA LEU A 386 -28.62 -32.45 11.45
C LEU A 386 -28.90 -31.24 12.36
N GLU A 387 -29.71 -31.42 13.39
CA GLU A 387 -29.79 -30.43 14.47
C GLU A 387 -28.48 -30.45 15.27
N PRO A 388 -27.89 -29.29 15.65
CA PRO A 388 -28.43 -27.92 15.58
C PRO A 388 -27.85 -27.03 14.44
N THR A 389 -27.47 -27.59 13.28
CA THR A 389 -26.65 -26.94 12.24
C THR A 389 -27.07 -25.52 11.85
N MET A 390 -28.37 -25.29 11.59
CA MET A 390 -28.86 -23.97 11.15
C MET A 390 -28.63 -22.87 12.20
N GLY A 391 -28.73 -23.21 13.49
CA GLY A 391 -28.45 -22.29 14.58
C GLY A 391 -26.97 -21.93 14.66
N LEU A 392 -26.09 -22.92 14.49
CA LEU A 392 -24.64 -22.74 14.49
C LEU A 392 -24.18 -21.90 13.29
N ALA A 393 -24.69 -22.20 12.09
CA ALA A 393 -24.40 -21.44 10.88
C ALA A 393 -24.76 -19.95 11.07
N ASN A 394 -25.95 -19.64 11.63
CA ASN A 394 -26.33 -18.26 11.91
C ASN A 394 -25.43 -17.59 12.96
N GLN A 395 -24.97 -18.31 14.00
CA GLN A 395 -23.97 -17.77 14.93
C GLN A 395 -22.63 -17.51 14.24
N ARG A 396 -22.23 -18.39 13.31
CA ARG A 396 -21.00 -18.23 12.54
C ARG A 396 -21.05 -17.01 11.63
N VAL A 397 -22.20 -16.70 11.02
CA VAL A 397 -22.40 -15.44 10.27
C VAL A 397 -22.05 -14.23 11.14
N LEU A 398 -22.55 -14.17 12.38
CA LEU A 398 -22.24 -13.07 13.30
C LEU A 398 -20.73 -13.02 13.63
N ALA A 399 -20.11 -14.18 13.86
CA ALA A 399 -18.68 -14.26 14.14
C ALA A 399 -17.83 -13.80 12.95
N LEU A 400 -18.20 -14.15 11.72
CA LEU A 400 -17.53 -13.71 10.49
C LEU A 400 -17.65 -12.20 10.28
N ILE A 401 -18.81 -11.60 10.55
CA ILE A 401 -18.97 -10.14 10.49
C ILE A 401 -18.08 -9.46 11.55
N LEU A 402 -18.01 -10.01 12.77
CA LEU A 402 -17.12 -9.48 13.82
C LEU A 402 -15.64 -9.61 13.42
N ALA A 403 -15.24 -10.71 12.79
CA ALA A 403 -13.89 -10.92 12.29
C ALA A 403 -13.54 -9.95 11.17
N ALA A 404 -14.47 -9.69 10.25
CA ALA A 404 -14.32 -8.67 9.21
C ALA A 404 -14.07 -7.28 9.81
N ASP A 405 -14.78 -6.93 10.89
CA ASP A 405 -14.57 -5.65 11.59
C ASP A 405 -13.25 -5.60 12.37
N ALA A 406 -12.64 -6.75 12.68
CA ALA A 406 -11.40 -6.86 13.46
C ALA A 406 -10.15 -7.03 12.59
N SER A 407 -10.29 -7.46 11.34
CA SER A 407 -9.20 -7.77 10.42
C SER A 407 -9.41 -7.05 9.10
N GLU A 408 -8.85 -5.84 8.98
CA GLU A 408 -8.95 -5.02 7.77
C GLU A 408 -8.40 -5.73 6.51
N PRO A 409 -7.20 -6.37 6.54
CA PRO A 409 -6.61 -6.96 5.34
C PRO A 409 -7.42 -8.13 4.76
N ARG A 410 -8.25 -8.77 5.59
CA ARG A 410 -9.07 -9.94 5.23
C ARG A 410 -10.57 -9.66 5.29
N ARG A 411 -10.92 -8.39 5.43
CA ARG A 411 -12.30 -7.96 5.68
C ARG A 411 -13.26 -8.48 4.63
N ASP A 412 -12.88 -8.36 3.36
CA ASP A 412 -13.74 -8.76 2.24
C ASP A 412 -13.91 -10.27 2.15
N GLU A 413 -12.87 -11.05 2.49
CA GLU A 413 -12.95 -12.51 2.58
C GLU A 413 -13.99 -12.95 3.62
N PHE A 414 -13.91 -12.38 4.82
CA PHE A 414 -14.86 -12.67 5.89
C PHE A 414 -16.30 -12.25 5.55
N LEU A 415 -16.49 -11.09 4.90
CA LEU A 415 -17.83 -10.64 4.51
C LEU A 415 -18.43 -11.47 3.38
N ARG A 416 -17.62 -11.95 2.43
CA ARG A 416 -18.08 -12.90 1.41
C ARG A 416 -18.52 -14.22 2.04
N ALA A 417 -17.73 -14.76 2.97
CA ALA A 417 -18.09 -15.98 3.69
C ALA A 417 -19.37 -15.81 4.53
N ALA A 418 -19.51 -14.66 5.23
CA ALA A 418 -20.72 -14.35 5.99
C ALA A 418 -21.96 -14.28 5.10
N ASP A 419 -21.83 -13.69 3.91
CA ASP A 419 -22.90 -13.60 2.90
C ASP A 419 -23.30 -15.00 2.43
N LEU A 420 -22.34 -15.81 2.00
CA LEU A 420 -22.58 -17.20 1.54
C LEU A 420 -23.34 -18.02 2.59
N VAL A 421 -22.87 -18.01 3.84
CA VAL A 421 -23.52 -18.77 4.92
C VAL A 421 -24.90 -18.19 5.25
N ASN A 422 -25.06 -16.86 5.27
CA ASN A 422 -26.35 -16.23 5.57
C ASN A 422 -27.42 -16.54 4.50
N GLU A 423 -27.06 -16.44 3.23
CA GLU A 423 -27.96 -16.78 2.12
C GLU A 423 -28.34 -18.26 2.14
N TRP A 424 -27.40 -19.13 2.47
CA TRP A 424 -27.66 -20.55 2.64
C TRP A 424 -28.63 -20.85 3.80
N VAL A 425 -28.47 -20.18 4.96
CA VAL A 425 -29.41 -20.28 6.07
C VAL A 425 -30.81 -19.81 5.63
N ILE A 426 -30.91 -18.68 4.92
CA ILE A 426 -32.19 -18.15 4.41
C ILE A 426 -32.86 -19.15 3.46
N PHE A 427 -32.08 -19.79 2.60
CA PHE A 427 -32.59 -20.82 1.68
C PHE A 427 -33.23 -21.99 2.44
N HIS A 428 -32.60 -22.47 3.52
CA HIS A 428 -33.07 -23.63 4.28
C HIS A 428 -34.23 -23.35 5.24
N VAL A 429 -34.17 -22.23 5.98
CA VAL A 429 -35.13 -21.94 7.07
C VAL A 429 -36.00 -20.72 6.82
N GLY A 430 -35.89 -20.11 5.64
CA GLY A 430 -36.63 -18.93 5.21
C GLY A 430 -36.10 -17.60 5.78
N GLU A 431 -36.71 -16.51 5.31
CA GLU A 431 -36.41 -15.15 5.78
C GLU A 431 -36.97 -14.92 7.19
N LYS A 432 -36.09 -14.91 8.18
CA LYS A 432 -36.39 -14.50 9.56
C LYS A 432 -35.74 -13.13 9.83
N PRO A 433 -36.25 -12.36 10.82
CA PRO A 433 -35.70 -11.04 11.12
C PRO A 433 -34.18 -11.03 11.32
N ALA A 434 -33.63 -12.01 12.05
CA ALA A 434 -32.18 -12.13 12.27
C ALA A 434 -31.39 -12.28 10.96
N HIS A 435 -31.85 -13.11 10.02
CA HIS A 435 -31.14 -13.36 8.76
C HIS A 435 -31.20 -12.13 7.84
N LEU A 436 -32.34 -11.43 7.81
CA LEU A 436 -32.48 -10.18 7.05
C LEU A 436 -31.57 -9.08 7.63
N ILE A 437 -31.52 -8.96 8.96
CA ILE A 437 -30.63 -8.02 9.64
C ILE A 437 -29.16 -8.36 9.32
N ASN A 438 -28.77 -9.63 9.35
CA ASN A 438 -27.42 -10.07 8.96
C ASN A 438 -27.09 -9.71 7.52
N ARG A 439 -27.99 -10.00 6.57
CA ARG A 439 -27.84 -9.61 5.16
C ARG A 439 -27.58 -8.11 5.02
N TRP A 440 -28.39 -7.27 5.66
CA TRP A 440 -28.20 -5.81 5.58
C TRP A 440 -26.95 -5.30 6.30
N GLN A 441 -26.53 -5.95 7.38
CA GLN A 441 -25.26 -5.66 8.03
C GLN A 441 -24.06 -5.90 7.10
N ILE A 442 -24.10 -6.99 6.34
CA ILE A 442 -23.07 -7.35 5.36
C ILE A 442 -23.06 -6.32 4.23
N LEU A 443 -24.22 -6.03 3.63
CA LEU A 443 -24.36 -5.03 2.56
C LEU A 443 -23.90 -3.64 3.01
N LEU A 444 -24.25 -3.20 4.22
CA LEU A 444 -23.80 -1.93 4.76
C LEU A 444 -22.27 -1.87 4.85
N ARG A 445 -21.65 -2.94 5.34
CA ARG A 445 -20.20 -3.07 5.47
C ARG A 445 -19.49 -3.14 4.13
N ARG A 446 -20.10 -3.72 3.10
CA ARG A 446 -19.56 -3.72 1.73
C ARG A 446 -19.80 -2.42 0.97
N HIS A 447 -20.47 -1.44 1.58
CA HIS A 447 -20.93 -0.22 0.92
C HIS A 447 -21.92 -0.47 -0.23
N GLU A 448 -22.67 -1.56 -0.14
CA GLU A 448 -23.61 -2.05 -1.17
C GLU A 448 -25.09 -1.85 -0.78
N LEU A 449 -25.38 -1.29 0.42
CA LEU A 449 -26.75 -1.10 0.90
C LEU A 449 -27.54 -0.07 0.06
N THR A 450 -28.63 -0.52 -0.57
CA THR A 450 -29.40 0.29 -1.53
C THR A 450 -30.57 1.07 -0.87
N PRO A 451 -31.17 2.05 -1.56
CA PRO A 451 -32.41 2.69 -1.11
C PRO A 451 -33.58 1.71 -0.93
N THR A 452 -33.65 0.64 -1.74
CA THR A 452 -34.65 -0.41 -1.63
C THR A 452 -34.47 -1.17 -0.32
N ASP A 453 -33.23 -1.54 0.03
CA ASP A 453 -32.91 -2.19 1.30
C ASP A 453 -33.30 -1.31 2.48
N ARG A 454 -33.01 -0.01 2.42
CA ARG A 454 -33.42 0.96 3.46
C ARG A 454 -34.93 1.01 3.66
N ASN A 455 -35.71 0.87 2.60
CA ASN A 455 -37.18 0.79 2.72
C ASN A 455 -37.61 -0.53 3.36
N SER A 456 -36.98 -1.65 2.99
CA SER A 456 -37.23 -2.96 3.61
C SER A 456 -36.87 -2.96 5.11
N ILE A 457 -35.76 -2.32 5.50
CA ILE A 457 -35.36 -2.16 6.91
C ILE A 457 -36.42 -1.36 7.67
N ARG A 458 -36.93 -0.25 7.12
CA ARG A 458 -38.01 0.55 7.76
C ARG A 458 -39.31 -0.25 7.91
N ALA A 459 -39.64 -1.07 6.90
CA ALA A 459 -40.81 -1.93 6.94
C ALA A 459 -40.67 -2.98 8.05
N LEU A 460 -39.52 -3.64 8.16
CA LEU A 460 -39.24 -4.61 9.23
C LEU A 460 -39.28 -3.93 10.60
N LYS A 461 -38.62 -2.77 10.77
CA LYS A 461 -38.66 -1.97 12.01
C LYS A 461 -40.10 -1.71 12.46
N SER A 462 -40.93 -1.23 11.54
CA SER A 462 -42.35 -0.91 11.80
C SER A 462 -43.20 -2.15 12.10
N GLN A 463 -42.81 -3.32 11.58
CA GLN A 463 -43.46 -4.58 11.87
C GLN A 463 -43.10 -5.08 13.28
N MET A 464 -41.81 -4.98 13.67
CA MET A 464 -41.31 -5.45 14.96
C MET A 464 -41.89 -4.64 16.12
N SER A 465 -42.03 -3.33 15.97
CA SER A 465 -42.62 -2.45 17.01
C SER A 465 -44.08 -2.78 17.37
N ARG A 466 -44.76 -3.60 16.55
CA ARG A 466 -46.17 -4.01 16.73
C ARG A 466 -46.34 -5.49 17.06
N ARG A 467 -45.25 -6.27 17.02
CA ARG A 467 -45.30 -7.74 17.12
C ARG A 467 -44.98 -8.18 18.54
N VAL A 468 -45.69 -9.21 19.01
CA VAL A 468 -45.30 -9.96 20.22
C VAL A 468 -44.39 -11.12 19.78
N ASP A 469 -43.22 -10.77 19.25
CA ASP A 469 -42.15 -11.74 18.94
C ASP A 469 -41.08 -11.66 20.04
N PRO A 470 -40.56 -12.78 20.55
CA PRO A 470 -39.54 -12.76 21.61
C PRO A 470 -38.32 -11.88 21.29
N MET A 471 -37.95 -11.75 20.00
CA MET A 471 -36.81 -10.96 19.52
C MET A 471 -37.23 -9.62 18.88
N ALA A 472 -38.48 -9.17 19.06
CA ALA A 472 -38.99 -7.95 18.43
C ALA A 472 -38.17 -6.70 18.79
N GLU A 473 -37.87 -6.52 20.08
CA GLU A 473 -37.14 -5.35 20.59
C GLU A 473 -35.71 -5.30 20.03
N GLU A 474 -35.03 -6.44 20.02
CA GLU A 474 -33.68 -6.61 19.49
C GLU A 474 -33.62 -6.35 17.99
N ALA A 475 -34.62 -6.84 17.25
CA ALA A 475 -34.75 -6.61 15.82
C ALA A 475 -35.08 -5.15 15.47
N GLU A 476 -35.95 -4.50 16.25
CA GLU A 476 -36.28 -3.09 16.10
C GLU A 476 -35.06 -2.19 16.33
N LEU A 477 -34.33 -2.41 17.42
CA LEU A 477 -33.08 -1.71 17.70
C LEU A 477 -32.05 -1.91 16.59
N SER A 478 -31.89 -3.15 16.12
CA SER A 478 -30.97 -3.47 15.03
C SER A 478 -31.31 -2.72 13.74
N CYS A 479 -32.60 -2.58 13.41
CA CYS A 479 -33.04 -1.81 12.25
C CYS A 479 -32.76 -0.31 12.41
N ALA A 480 -32.97 0.27 13.60
CA ALA A 480 -32.64 1.67 13.88
C ALA A 480 -31.14 1.94 13.70
N LEU A 481 -30.29 1.01 14.17
CA LEU A 481 -28.83 1.08 14.00
C LEU A 481 -28.42 1.01 12.52
N LEU A 482 -29.00 0.10 11.72
CA LEU A 482 -28.76 0.01 10.27
C LEU A 482 -29.15 1.29 9.51
N LEU A 483 -30.21 1.96 9.96
CA LEU A 483 -30.68 3.21 9.34
C LEU A 483 -29.86 4.44 9.76
N GLY A 484 -29.03 4.32 10.81
CA GLY A 484 -28.27 5.44 11.39
C GLY A 484 -29.13 6.40 12.21
N GLU A 485 -30.27 5.93 12.73
CA GLU A 485 -31.23 6.70 13.52
C GLU A 485 -30.80 6.74 15.00
N ASN A 486 -29.76 7.53 15.31
CA ASN A 486 -29.11 7.50 16.62
C ASN A 486 -30.06 7.85 17.80
N ASP A 487 -30.88 8.90 17.67
CA ASP A 487 -31.79 9.33 18.75
C ASP A 487 -32.82 8.24 19.10
N GLU A 488 -33.31 7.54 18.07
CA GLU A 488 -34.22 6.42 18.24
C GLU A 488 -33.52 5.22 18.87
N ALA A 489 -32.31 4.89 18.39
CA ALA A 489 -31.54 3.79 18.95
C ALA A 489 -31.27 4.01 20.45
N ASP A 490 -30.94 5.24 20.85
CA ASP A 490 -30.75 5.60 22.26
C ASP A 490 -32.04 5.48 23.08
N TYR A 491 -33.18 5.86 22.52
CA TYR A 491 -34.49 5.67 23.14
C TYR A 491 -34.80 4.17 23.35
N LEU A 492 -34.62 3.34 22.32
CA LEU A 492 -34.87 1.90 22.38
C LEU A 492 -33.95 1.20 23.38
N VAL A 493 -32.66 1.58 23.43
CA VAL A 493 -31.71 1.10 24.44
C VAL A 493 -32.19 1.43 25.86
N GLY A 494 -32.76 2.61 26.07
CA GLY A 494 -33.29 3.03 27.37
C GLY A 494 -34.53 2.26 27.84
N GLN A 495 -35.24 1.58 26.94
CA GLN A 495 -36.44 0.79 27.26
C GLN A 495 -36.19 -0.71 27.35
N MET A 496 -35.14 -1.20 26.70
CA MET A 496 -34.84 -2.61 26.59
C MET A 496 -34.42 -3.21 27.94
N ALA A 497 -34.87 -4.44 28.22
CA ALA A 497 -34.41 -5.18 29.39
C ALA A 497 -32.89 -5.41 29.35
N ALA A 498 -32.23 -5.32 30.50
CA ALA A 498 -30.76 -5.41 30.60
C ALA A 498 -30.19 -6.68 29.94
N THR A 499 -30.83 -7.84 30.14
CA THR A 499 -30.39 -9.12 29.57
C THR A 499 -30.46 -9.15 28.03
N LYS A 500 -31.48 -8.53 27.44
CA LYS A 500 -31.63 -8.41 25.98
C LYS A 500 -30.60 -7.43 25.42
N LEU A 501 -30.39 -6.32 26.11
CA LEU A 501 -29.39 -5.33 25.72
C LEU A 501 -27.97 -5.92 25.77
N GLU A 502 -27.62 -6.65 26.83
CA GLU A 502 -26.35 -7.37 26.94
C GLU A 502 -26.16 -8.34 25.76
N ALA A 503 -27.20 -9.07 25.35
CA ALA A 503 -27.13 -9.93 24.18
C ALA A 503 -26.84 -9.14 22.89
N VAL A 504 -27.59 -8.06 22.62
CA VAL A 504 -27.38 -7.20 21.42
C VAL A 504 -25.98 -6.60 21.41
N GLN A 505 -25.43 -6.23 22.57
CA GLN A 505 -24.08 -5.68 22.71
C GLN A 505 -22.98 -6.65 22.30
N THR A 506 -23.23 -7.97 22.36
CA THR A 506 -22.29 -8.99 21.84
C THR A 506 -22.35 -9.13 20.32
N TRP A 507 -23.40 -8.65 19.66
CA TRP A 507 -23.60 -8.83 18.23
C TRP A 507 -22.87 -7.73 17.42
N PRO A 508 -22.43 -8.05 16.19
CA PRO A 508 -21.78 -7.08 15.30
C PRO A 508 -22.61 -5.84 14.99
N ILE A 509 -23.94 -5.89 15.13
CA ILE A 509 -24.81 -4.75 14.86
C ILE A 509 -24.54 -3.58 15.80
N TRP A 510 -24.11 -3.88 17.03
CA TRP A 510 -23.84 -2.88 18.05
C TRP A 510 -22.68 -1.94 17.66
N LYS A 511 -21.71 -2.42 16.89
CA LYS A 511 -20.59 -1.61 16.39
C LYS A 511 -21.03 -0.45 15.48
N LEU A 512 -22.26 -0.50 14.94
CA LEU A 512 -22.82 0.59 14.14
C LEU A 512 -23.28 1.78 14.98
N ARG A 513 -23.45 1.60 16.29
CA ARG A 513 -23.79 2.68 17.20
C ARG A 513 -22.59 3.64 17.27
N ARG A 514 -22.77 4.88 16.81
CA ARG A 514 -21.72 5.89 16.94
C ARG A 514 -21.46 6.17 18.42
N GLY A 515 -20.26 5.85 18.88
CA GLY A 515 -19.74 6.36 20.15
C GLY A 515 -19.47 7.87 20.03
N LYS A 516 -19.80 8.62 21.07
CA LYS A 516 -19.19 9.92 21.33
C LYS A 516 -17.70 9.76 21.62
#